data_AF-A0A923BIJ5-F1
#
_entry.id   AF-A0A923BIJ5-F1
#
_cell.length_a   1.000
_cell.length_b   1.000
_cell.length_c   1.000
_cell.angle_alpha   90.00
_cell.angle_beta   90.00
_cell.angle_gamma   90.00
#
_symmetry.space_group_name_H-M   'P 1'
#
loop_
_entity.id
_entity.type
_entity.pdbx_description
1 polymer ?
#
loop_
_entity_poly.entity_id
_entity_poly.type
_entity_poly.pdbx_seq_one_letter_code
_entity_poly.pdbx_strand_id
1 'polypeptide(L)'
;MRASVDALAKAEAEAGRRWLSARLPCAEMLMLDRQGFVSYARLPSGARCAKLRFRQADGRQRVVYLGVDVALAAQVAAHLAERQAATRWRRSSKRLHRRGRRLLRSIKSRIATHLESDHWHFHGRQLRRKRRCAFEGAALPSTNLTKGVPMQEDHPADPLRQPQSPNEFEFFGALSGSRYDAMRCWANCQASPFDVAIGHAAADLFDLSAELADLLKAELRENRNVLKESDGVAENMSYYLQLQRHAERFIKLAPLRELRTPPAKNRPVDTYAPKPQAEPNDDPVPQPHSDIDF
;
A
#
# COMPACT_ATOMS: atom_id res chain seq x y z
N MET A 1 15.62 -38.08 6.72
CA MET A 1 16.42 -37.20 5.84
C MET A 1 16.71 -35.82 6.44
N ARG A 2 15.72 -35.04 6.91
CA ARG A 2 15.93 -33.67 7.45
C ARG A 2 16.92 -33.57 8.63
N ALA A 3 16.81 -34.46 9.63
CA ALA A 3 17.71 -34.45 10.79
C ALA A 3 19.21 -34.65 10.43
N SER A 4 19.49 -35.34 9.31
CA SER A 4 20.87 -35.55 8.84
C SER A 4 21.45 -34.27 8.21
N VAL A 5 20.63 -33.51 7.48
CA VAL A 5 21.04 -32.22 6.87
C VAL A 5 21.33 -31.19 7.96
N ASP A 6 20.48 -31.12 8.99
CA ASP A 6 20.68 -30.18 10.12
C ASP A 6 21.94 -30.51 10.93
N ALA A 7 22.25 -31.81 11.10
CA ALA A 7 23.45 -32.25 11.80
C ALA A 7 24.73 -31.91 11.01
N LEU A 8 24.72 -32.11 9.69
CA LEU A 8 25.83 -31.74 8.82
C LEU A 8 26.07 -30.23 8.84
N ALA A 9 25.00 -29.43 8.70
CA ALA A 9 25.10 -27.97 8.74
C ALA A 9 25.65 -27.47 10.09
N LYS A 10 25.28 -28.10 11.20
CA LYS A 10 25.85 -27.78 12.53
C LYS A 10 27.33 -28.12 12.62
N ALA A 11 27.74 -29.29 12.14
CA ALA A 11 29.16 -29.69 12.15
C ALA A 11 30.02 -28.76 11.29
N GLU A 12 29.51 -28.36 10.12
CA GLU A 12 30.14 -27.38 9.23
C GLU A 12 30.26 -26.01 9.89
N ALA A 13 29.21 -25.52 10.54
CA ALA A 13 29.25 -24.26 11.30
C ALA A 13 30.27 -24.32 12.45
N GLU A 14 30.42 -25.46 13.10
CA GLU A 14 31.38 -25.64 14.18
C GLU A 14 32.83 -25.60 13.71
N ALA A 15 33.14 -26.16 12.53
CA ALA A 15 34.47 -26.03 11.92
C ALA A 15 34.80 -24.56 11.62
N GLY A 16 33.86 -23.81 11.04
CA GLY A 16 34.00 -22.36 10.82
C GLY A 16 34.24 -21.58 12.11
N ARG A 17 33.50 -21.91 13.18
CA ARG A 17 33.68 -21.33 14.52
C ARG A 17 35.07 -21.57 15.10
N ARG A 18 35.55 -22.83 15.04
CA ARG A 18 36.89 -23.20 15.53
C ARG A 18 37.97 -22.44 14.76
N TRP A 19 37.85 -22.35 13.45
CA TRP A 19 38.79 -21.61 12.62
C TRP A 19 38.87 -20.13 12.99
N LEU A 20 37.72 -19.48 13.20
CA LEU A 20 37.63 -18.06 13.55
C LEU A 20 38.20 -17.78 14.94
N SER A 21 37.82 -18.57 15.95
CA SER A 21 38.30 -18.41 17.32
C SER A 21 39.80 -18.64 17.49
N ALA A 22 40.40 -19.50 16.65
CA ALA A 22 41.85 -19.72 16.65
C ALA A 22 42.65 -18.55 16.04
N ARG A 23 42.03 -17.69 15.21
CA ARG A 23 42.73 -16.65 14.44
C ARG A 23 42.37 -15.23 14.82
N LEU A 24 41.22 -15.03 15.45
CA LEU A 24 40.70 -13.71 15.77
C LEU A 24 40.51 -13.56 17.28
N PRO A 25 40.99 -12.45 17.87
CA PRO A 25 40.71 -12.16 19.27
C PRO A 25 39.21 -11.88 19.47
N CYS A 26 38.74 -12.02 20.71
CA CYS A 26 37.33 -11.83 21.06
C CYS A 26 36.78 -10.45 20.61
N ALA A 27 37.59 -9.38 20.74
CA ALA A 27 37.22 -8.05 20.29
C ALA A 27 36.92 -7.97 18.77
N GLU A 28 37.66 -8.72 17.95
CA GLU A 28 37.43 -8.76 16.50
C GLU A 28 36.23 -9.65 16.14
N MET A 29 35.98 -10.70 16.91
CA MET A 29 34.76 -11.52 16.79
C MET A 29 33.50 -10.66 16.96
N LEU A 30 33.48 -9.73 17.91
CA LEU A 30 32.35 -8.79 18.06
C LEU A 30 32.16 -7.86 16.85
N MET A 31 33.23 -7.52 16.13
CA MET A 31 33.13 -6.71 14.92
C MET A 31 32.56 -7.52 13.75
N LEU A 32 32.86 -8.81 13.68
CA LEU A 32 32.26 -9.72 12.70
C LEU A 32 30.74 -9.77 12.86
N ASP A 33 30.22 -9.80 14.08
CA ASP A 33 28.76 -9.85 14.34
C ASP A 33 28.01 -8.64 13.76
N ARG A 34 28.70 -7.50 13.59
CA ARG A 34 28.10 -6.26 13.10
C ARG A 34 28.15 -6.14 11.57
N GLN A 35 29.24 -6.58 10.94
CA GLN A 35 29.55 -6.21 9.55
C GLN A 35 30.55 -7.14 8.84
N GLY A 36 30.80 -8.35 9.36
CA GLY A 36 31.66 -9.32 8.71
C GLY A 36 31.02 -9.96 7.48
N PHE A 37 31.79 -10.23 6.43
CA PHE A 37 31.34 -11.06 5.31
C PHE A 37 32.50 -11.75 4.61
N VAL A 38 32.22 -12.88 3.97
CA VAL A 38 33.18 -13.58 3.10
C VAL A 38 32.98 -13.07 1.67
N SER A 39 34.07 -12.69 1.03
CA SER A 39 34.14 -12.25 -0.35
C SER A 39 35.06 -13.18 -1.14
N TYR A 40 34.82 -13.33 -2.44
CA TYR A 40 35.68 -14.12 -3.32
C TYR A 40 36.38 -13.20 -4.31
N ALA A 41 37.67 -13.43 -4.53
CA ALA A 41 38.45 -12.79 -5.58
C ALA A 41 39.08 -13.86 -6.47
N ARG A 42 39.22 -13.59 -7.77
CA ARG A 42 39.98 -14.47 -8.66
C ARG A 42 41.47 -14.15 -8.54
N LEU A 43 42.30 -15.19 -8.44
CA LEU A 43 43.75 -15.11 -8.52
C LEU A 43 44.19 -15.09 -10.00
N PRO A 44 45.44 -14.67 -10.31
CA PRO A 44 45.99 -14.77 -11.67
C PRO A 44 45.92 -16.18 -12.27
N SER A 45 45.98 -17.21 -11.42
CA SER A 45 45.79 -18.61 -11.82
C SER A 45 44.35 -18.99 -12.18
N GLY A 46 43.38 -18.07 -12.07
CA GLY A 46 41.95 -18.33 -12.26
C GLY A 46 41.22 -18.89 -11.02
N ALA A 47 41.96 -19.41 -10.03
CA ALA A 47 41.38 -19.94 -8.79
C ALA A 47 40.66 -18.85 -7.98
N ARG A 48 39.60 -19.24 -7.26
CA ARG A 48 38.86 -18.34 -6.35
C ARG A 48 39.50 -18.37 -4.96
N CYS A 49 39.99 -17.22 -4.51
CA CYS A 49 40.46 -17.01 -3.15
C CYS A 49 39.37 -16.34 -2.31
N ALA A 50 39.02 -16.96 -1.19
CA ALA A 50 38.08 -16.40 -0.22
C ALA A 50 38.79 -15.48 0.77
N LYS A 51 38.15 -14.34 1.07
CA LYS A 51 38.63 -13.30 1.97
C LYS A 51 37.52 -12.91 2.93
N LEU A 52 37.78 -13.04 4.22
CA LEU A 52 36.96 -12.49 5.29
C LEU A 52 37.22 -10.99 5.41
N ARG A 53 36.17 -10.17 5.32
CA ARG A 53 36.23 -8.71 5.41
C ARG A 53 35.35 -8.22 6.54
N PHE A 54 35.87 -7.29 7.34
CA PHE A 54 35.11 -6.57 8.36
C PHE A 54 35.78 -5.23 8.64
N ARG A 55 35.11 -4.35 9.39
CA ARG A 55 35.74 -3.11 9.87
C ARG A 55 36.00 -3.20 11.37
N GLN A 56 37.17 -2.71 11.78
CA GLN A 56 37.57 -2.57 13.17
C GLN A 56 36.84 -1.40 13.84
N ALA A 57 37.04 -1.22 15.15
CA ALA A 57 36.39 -0.18 15.93
C ALA A 57 36.77 1.25 15.45
N ASP A 58 37.98 1.41 14.90
CA ASP A 58 38.47 2.65 14.30
C ASP A 58 37.94 2.90 12.86
N GLY A 59 37.10 2.00 12.35
CA GLY A 59 36.51 2.07 11.01
C GLY A 59 37.40 1.53 9.89
N ARG A 60 38.66 1.14 10.16
CA ARG A 60 39.57 0.58 9.15
C ARG A 60 39.10 -0.81 8.72
N GLN A 61 39.28 -1.12 7.44
CA GLN A 61 38.91 -2.42 6.90
C GLN A 61 40.01 -3.44 7.18
N ARG A 62 39.65 -4.52 7.87
CA ARG A 62 40.51 -5.69 8.08
C ARG A 62 40.13 -6.79 7.10
N VAL A 63 41.14 -7.41 6.51
CA VAL A 63 40.98 -8.52 5.56
C VAL A 63 41.79 -9.71 6.06
N VAL A 64 41.12 -10.85 6.23
CA VAL A 64 41.77 -12.11 6.57
C VAL A 64 41.59 -13.08 5.42
N TYR A 65 42.68 -13.61 4.90
CA TYR A 65 42.66 -14.56 3.80
C TYR A 65 42.27 -15.93 4.31
N LEU A 66 41.20 -16.50 3.75
CA LEU A 66 40.76 -17.87 4.04
C LEU A 66 41.48 -18.89 3.14
N GLY A 67 42.00 -18.43 2.00
CA GLY A 67 42.69 -19.26 1.02
C GLY A 67 41.79 -19.67 -0.14
N VAL A 68 42.15 -20.77 -0.81
CA VAL A 68 41.40 -21.34 -1.95
C VAL A 68 40.42 -22.45 -1.54
N ASP A 69 40.45 -22.86 -0.28
CA ASP A 69 39.53 -23.86 0.26
C ASP A 69 38.10 -23.31 0.30
N VAL A 70 37.28 -23.79 -0.64
CA VAL A 70 35.88 -23.39 -0.80
C VAL A 70 35.02 -23.92 0.34
N ALA A 71 35.33 -25.11 0.87
CA ALA A 71 34.57 -25.73 1.96
C ALA A 71 34.76 -24.92 3.24
N LEU A 72 36.01 -24.59 3.59
CA LEU A 72 36.30 -23.72 4.73
C LEU A 72 35.62 -22.35 4.59
N ALA A 73 35.68 -21.75 3.40
CA ALA A 73 35.03 -20.46 3.16
C ALA A 73 33.51 -20.52 3.38
N ALA A 74 32.87 -21.60 2.92
CA ALA A 74 31.44 -21.84 3.12
C ALA A 74 31.11 -22.04 4.61
N GLN A 75 31.92 -22.81 5.35
CA GLN A 75 31.76 -23.03 6.80
C GLN A 75 31.87 -21.72 7.59
N VAL A 76 32.88 -20.88 7.29
CA VAL A 76 33.04 -19.56 7.90
C VAL A 76 31.86 -18.65 7.56
N ALA A 77 31.40 -18.66 6.30
CA ALA A 77 30.24 -17.88 5.88
C ALA A 77 28.95 -18.33 6.58
N ALA A 78 28.73 -19.64 6.74
CA ALA A 78 27.58 -20.19 7.44
C ALA A 78 27.57 -19.78 8.92
N HIS A 79 28.70 -19.91 9.62
CA HIS A 79 28.80 -19.48 11.02
C HIS A 79 28.59 -17.96 11.18
N LEU A 80 29.12 -17.15 10.26
CA LEU A 80 28.85 -15.71 10.27
C LEU A 80 27.37 -15.42 10.03
N ALA A 81 26.72 -16.12 9.11
CA ALA A 81 25.30 -15.95 8.84
C ALA A 81 24.46 -16.24 10.10
N GLU A 82 24.76 -17.32 10.82
CA GLU A 82 24.14 -17.67 12.10
C GLU A 82 24.32 -16.54 13.14
N ARG A 83 25.56 -16.14 13.41
CA ARG A 83 25.86 -15.07 14.39
C ARG A 83 25.19 -13.74 14.06
N GLN A 84 25.08 -13.44 12.78
CA GLN A 84 24.52 -12.18 12.29
C GLN A 84 23.01 -12.22 12.08
N ALA A 85 22.34 -13.37 12.24
CA ALA A 85 20.92 -13.55 11.91
C ALA A 85 20.05 -12.52 12.64
N ALA A 86 20.18 -12.42 13.98
CA ALA A 86 19.44 -11.46 14.79
C ALA A 86 19.69 -9.98 14.39
N THR A 87 20.92 -9.63 14.04
CA THR A 87 21.25 -8.27 13.58
C THR A 87 20.66 -7.97 12.20
N ARG A 88 20.76 -8.93 11.27
CA ARG A 88 20.18 -8.81 9.92
C ARG A 88 18.66 -8.70 9.99
N TRP A 89 18.04 -9.49 10.86
CA TRP A 89 16.61 -9.42 11.18
C TRP A 89 16.22 -8.01 11.65
N ARG A 90 16.85 -7.52 12.72
CA ARG A 90 16.57 -6.18 13.27
C ARG A 90 16.75 -5.08 12.23
N ARG A 91 17.79 -5.18 11.38
CA ARG A 91 18.01 -4.21 10.28
C ARG A 91 16.92 -4.29 9.22
N SER A 92 16.53 -5.48 8.80
CA SER A 92 15.47 -5.67 7.80
C SER A 92 14.11 -5.21 8.32
N SER A 93 13.75 -5.53 9.57
CA SER A 93 12.53 -5.01 10.21
C SER A 93 12.58 -3.48 10.31
N LYS A 94 13.68 -2.87 10.78
CA LYS A 94 13.82 -1.41 10.84
C LYS A 94 13.70 -0.75 9.46
N ARG A 95 14.29 -1.36 8.42
CA ARG A 95 14.18 -0.88 7.03
C ARG A 95 12.73 -0.90 6.57
N LEU A 96 12.01 -1.99 6.85
CA LEU A 96 10.62 -2.14 6.47
C LEU A 96 9.70 -1.17 7.21
N HIS A 97 9.92 -0.95 8.51
CA HIS A 97 9.24 0.10 9.29
C HIS A 97 9.47 1.49 8.70
N ARG A 98 10.71 1.82 8.35
CA ARG A 98 11.03 3.11 7.71
C ARG A 98 10.33 3.25 6.37
N ARG A 99 10.33 2.19 5.55
CA ARG A 99 9.60 2.16 4.26
C ARG A 99 8.11 2.34 4.48
N GLY A 100 7.50 1.62 5.40
CA GLY A 100 6.08 1.77 5.72
C GLY A 100 5.70 3.15 6.23
N ARG A 101 6.52 3.77 7.09
CA ARG A 101 6.31 5.17 7.50
C ARG A 101 6.42 6.16 6.34
N ARG A 102 7.34 5.94 5.39
CA ARG A 102 7.44 6.76 4.17
C ARG A 102 6.22 6.58 3.29
N LEU A 103 5.79 5.34 3.10
CA LEU A 103 4.62 4.99 2.30
C LEU A 103 3.35 5.62 2.88
N LEU A 104 3.09 5.45 4.18
CA LEU A 104 1.93 6.06 4.84
C LEU A 104 1.94 7.59 4.73
N ARG A 105 3.10 8.23 4.81
CA ARG A 105 3.22 9.68 4.58
C ARG A 105 2.87 10.06 3.14
N SER A 106 3.37 9.31 2.16
CA SER A 106 3.06 9.51 0.74
C SER A 106 1.56 9.32 0.46
N ILE A 107 0.97 8.22 0.94
CA ILE A 107 -0.48 7.95 0.83
C ILE A 107 -1.28 9.08 1.46
N LYS A 108 -0.94 9.47 2.70
CA LYS A 108 -1.61 10.58 3.39
C LYS A 108 -1.56 11.87 2.57
N SER A 109 -0.41 12.19 1.99
CA SER A 109 -0.24 13.38 1.15
C SER A 109 -1.11 13.32 -0.10
N ARG A 110 -1.13 12.18 -0.81
CA ARG A 110 -1.95 11.99 -2.01
C ARG A 110 -3.45 12.11 -1.71
N ILE A 111 -3.91 11.47 -0.64
CA ILE A 111 -5.33 11.44 -0.27
C ILE A 111 -5.78 12.79 0.33
N ALA A 112 -4.92 13.48 1.08
CA ALA A 112 -5.28 14.74 1.76
C ALA A 112 -5.81 15.80 0.78
N THR A 113 -5.17 15.93 -0.39
CA THR A 113 -5.58 16.89 -1.44
C THR A 113 -7.04 16.72 -1.87
N HIS A 114 -7.55 15.50 -1.84
CA HIS A 114 -8.93 15.20 -2.25
C HIS A 114 -9.94 15.26 -1.11
N LEU A 115 -9.49 15.30 0.15
CA LEU A 115 -10.36 15.34 1.32
C LEU A 115 -10.75 16.76 1.73
N GLU A 116 -10.01 17.76 1.28
CA GLU A 116 -10.26 19.17 1.63
C GLU A 116 -11.64 19.64 1.18
N SER A 117 -12.11 19.17 0.02
CA SER A 117 -13.46 19.47 -0.49
C SER A 117 -14.58 18.93 0.39
N ASP A 118 -14.33 17.86 1.14
CA ASP A 118 -15.39 17.10 1.82
C ASP A 118 -15.44 17.35 3.34
N HIS A 119 -14.75 18.41 3.80
CA HIS A 119 -14.54 18.71 5.23
C HIS A 119 -13.89 17.57 6.02
N TRP A 120 -13.14 16.68 5.38
CA TRP A 120 -12.36 15.65 6.08
C TRP A 120 -10.90 16.06 6.16
N HIS A 121 -10.22 15.63 7.21
CA HIS A 121 -8.78 15.84 7.36
C HIS A 121 -8.17 14.72 8.20
N PHE A 122 -6.86 14.57 8.09
CA PHE A 122 -6.13 13.62 8.90
C PHE A 122 -5.64 14.25 10.21
N HIS A 123 -6.11 13.74 11.35
CA HIS A 123 -5.56 14.03 12.67
C HIS A 123 -4.64 12.88 13.10
N GLY A 124 -3.33 13.10 13.04
CA GLY A 124 -2.34 12.03 13.17
C GLY A 124 -2.54 10.98 12.07
N ARG A 125 -2.97 9.77 12.47
CA ARG A 125 -3.30 8.65 11.57
C ARG A 125 -4.81 8.39 11.42
N GLN A 126 -5.65 9.16 12.11
CA GLN A 126 -7.10 9.01 12.04
C GLN A 126 -7.66 10.00 11.03
N LEU A 127 -8.62 9.55 10.22
CA LEU A 127 -9.44 10.46 9.44
C LEU A 127 -10.52 11.04 10.36
N ARG A 128 -10.64 12.36 10.37
CA ARG A 128 -11.64 13.08 11.16
C ARG A 128 -12.37 14.06 10.28
N ARG A 129 -13.68 14.15 10.49
CA ARG A 129 -14.48 15.22 9.90
C ARG A 129 -14.16 16.50 10.66
N LYS A 130 -13.82 17.58 9.95
CA LYS A 130 -13.78 18.92 10.53
C LYS A 130 -15.15 19.13 11.16
N ARG A 131 -15.17 19.41 12.47
CA ARG A 131 -16.40 19.92 13.09
C ARG A 131 -16.76 21.14 12.26
N ARG A 132 -18.02 21.25 11.84
CA ARG A 132 -18.53 22.54 11.43
C ARG A 132 -18.37 23.38 12.69
N CYS A 133 -17.24 24.08 12.86
CA CYS A 133 -17.26 25.30 13.64
C CYS A 133 -18.45 26.01 13.05
N ALA A 134 -19.46 26.27 13.89
CA ALA A 134 -20.63 27.01 13.47
C ALA A 134 -20.08 28.09 12.56
N PHE A 135 -20.46 28.03 11.28
CA PHE A 135 -20.31 29.18 10.44
C PHE A 135 -21.29 30.12 11.14
N GLU A 136 -20.79 30.82 12.17
CA GLU A 136 -21.45 31.94 12.80
C GLU A 136 -22.00 32.68 11.62
N GLY A 137 -23.32 32.87 11.62
CA GLY A 137 -24.00 33.53 10.55
C GLY A 137 -23.28 34.85 10.33
N ALA A 138 -22.37 34.88 9.37
CA ALA A 138 -22.00 36.08 8.68
C ALA A 138 -23.33 36.48 8.07
N ALA A 139 -24.04 37.34 8.80
CA ALA A 139 -25.18 38.07 8.33
C ALA A 139 -24.79 38.53 6.93
N LEU A 140 -25.45 37.96 5.93
CA LEU A 140 -25.23 38.31 4.54
C LEU A 140 -25.39 39.84 4.47
N PRO A 141 -24.36 40.61 4.07
CA PRO A 141 -24.64 41.94 3.58
C PRO A 141 -25.49 41.74 2.32
N SER A 142 -26.75 42.11 2.44
CA SER A 142 -27.68 42.25 1.32
C SER A 142 -27.09 43.27 0.35
N THR A 143 -26.46 42.80 -0.72
CA THR A 143 -26.12 43.67 -1.86
C THR A 143 -26.21 42.90 -3.18
N ASN A 144 -27.34 43.13 -3.85
CA ASN A 144 -27.48 43.51 -5.26
C ASN A 144 -26.94 42.56 -6.35
N LEU A 145 -27.89 41.78 -6.88
CA LEU A 145 -28.26 41.73 -8.30
C LEU A 145 -27.25 42.41 -9.26
N THR A 146 -26.34 41.64 -9.85
CA THR A 146 -25.60 42.07 -11.04
C THR A 146 -25.76 41.03 -12.14
N LYS A 147 -26.28 41.52 -13.28
CA LYS A 147 -26.60 40.82 -14.52
C LYS A 147 -25.36 40.17 -15.16
N GLY A 148 -25.56 38.95 -15.67
CA GLY A 148 -25.15 38.51 -17.01
C GLY A 148 -23.66 38.27 -17.27
N VAL A 149 -23.28 36.99 -17.33
CA VAL A 149 -22.15 36.50 -18.14
C VAL A 149 -22.64 35.29 -18.94
N PRO A 150 -22.38 35.21 -20.27
CA PRO A 150 -23.01 34.23 -21.15
C PRO A 150 -22.37 32.84 -21.03
N MET A 151 -23.22 31.83 -21.26
CA MET A 151 -22.88 30.42 -21.39
C MET A 151 -21.86 30.18 -22.51
N GLN A 152 -20.87 29.34 -22.24
CA GLN A 152 -20.08 28.68 -23.27
C GLN A 152 -20.30 27.17 -23.11
N GLU A 153 -20.95 26.59 -24.12
CA GLU A 153 -21.38 25.21 -24.22
C GLU A 153 -20.23 24.24 -24.55
N ASP A 154 -20.26 23.09 -23.88
CA ASP A 154 -20.09 21.72 -24.37
C ASP A 154 -18.85 21.26 -25.17
N HIS A 155 -18.09 20.39 -24.50
CA HIS A 155 -17.43 19.25 -25.13
C HIS A 155 -18.00 17.96 -24.52
N PRO A 156 -18.61 17.06 -25.31
CA PRO A 156 -19.04 15.77 -24.80
C PRO A 156 -17.82 14.88 -24.56
N ALA A 157 -17.49 14.68 -23.29
CA ALA A 157 -16.63 13.57 -22.88
C ALA A 157 -17.43 12.28 -23.05
N ASP A 158 -16.98 11.44 -23.98
CA ASP A 158 -17.49 10.09 -24.27
C ASP A 158 -17.46 9.22 -23.00
N PRO A 159 -18.59 8.96 -22.34
CA PRO A 159 -18.66 8.08 -21.19
C PRO A 159 -19.09 6.72 -21.72
N LEU A 160 -18.17 5.76 -21.80
CA LEU A 160 -18.37 4.29 -21.80
C LEU A 160 -17.32 3.60 -22.67
N ARG A 161 -16.05 3.63 -22.25
CA ARG A 161 -15.12 2.53 -22.56
C ARG A 161 -14.99 1.65 -21.32
N GLN A 162 -16.02 0.84 -21.06
CA GLN A 162 -15.87 -0.28 -20.15
C GLN A 162 -14.95 -1.32 -20.81
N PRO A 163 -13.94 -1.85 -20.11
CA PRO A 163 -13.12 -2.93 -20.65
C PRO A 163 -14.00 -4.17 -20.86
N GLN A 164 -14.22 -4.53 -22.13
CA GLN A 164 -15.16 -5.60 -22.52
C GLN A 164 -14.57 -7.02 -22.47
N SER A 165 -13.44 -7.26 -21.82
CA SER A 165 -12.99 -8.65 -21.63
C SER A 165 -12.33 -8.90 -20.27
N PRO A 166 -12.73 -9.98 -19.56
CA PRO A 166 -12.01 -10.47 -18.38
C PRO A 166 -10.56 -10.90 -18.66
N ASN A 167 -10.16 -11.05 -19.93
CA ASN A 167 -8.85 -11.58 -20.34
C ASN A 167 -7.77 -10.52 -20.60
N GLU A 168 -8.09 -9.22 -20.64
CA GLU A 168 -7.06 -8.17 -20.78
C GLU A 168 -6.29 -7.90 -19.47
N PHE A 169 -6.79 -8.39 -18.34
CA PHE A 169 -6.12 -8.24 -17.04
C PHE A 169 -4.85 -9.08 -16.90
N GLU A 170 -4.68 -10.13 -17.71
CA GLU A 170 -3.49 -10.98 -17.67
C GLU A 170 -2.28 -10.36 -18.38
N PHE A 171 -2.49 -9.39 -19.29
CA PHE A 171 -1.42 -8.84 -20.12
C PHE A 171 -0.58 -7.73 -19.42
N PHE A 172 -1.13 -7.06 -18.40
CA PHE A 172 -0.45 -5.95 -17.72
C PHE A 172 0.42 -6.37 -16.52
N GLY A 173 0.44 -7.66 -16.16
CA GLY A 173 1.15 -8.17 -14.97
C GLY A 173 2.68 -8.33 -15.09
N ALA A 174 3.28 -7.98 -16.23
CA ALA A 174 4.69 -8.32 -16.50
C ALA A 174 5.71 -7.18 -16.25
N LEU A 175 5.29 -5.94 -15.98
CA LEU A 175 6.20 -4.77 -16.03
C LEU A 175 6.66 -4.21 -14.68
N SER A 176 6.06 -4.58 -13.55
CA SER A 176 6.45 -4.07 -12.22
C SER A 176 6.94 -5.15 -11.26
N GLY A 177 6.64 -6.43 -11.53
CA GLY A 177 7.02 -7.55 -10.67
C GLY A 177 6.33 -7.52 -9.30
N SER A 178 5.39 -6.61 -9.07
CA SER A 178 4.60 -6.55 -7.85
C SER A 178 3.42 -7.52 -7.92
N ARG A 179 3.14 -8.18 -6.80
CA ARG A 179 2.02 -9.12 -6.66
C ARG A 179 0.64 -8.43 -6.77
N TYR A 180 0.60 -7.09 -6.78
CA TYR A 180 -0.64 -6.30 -6.77
C TYR A 180 -0.76 -5.36 -7.98
N ASP A 181 -0.09 -5.67 -9.10
CA ASP A 181 -0.19 -4.90 -10.35
C ASP A 181 -1.62 -4.85 -10.91
N ALA A 182 -2.38 -5.94 -10.79
CA ALA A 182 -3.80 -5.95 -11.15
C ALA A 182 -4.60 -4.90 -10.36
N MET A 183 -4.32 -4.72 -9.07
CA MET A 183 -5.01 -3.70 -8.25
C MET A 183 -4.65 -2.28 -8.71
N ARG A 184 -3.40 -2.04 -9.13
CA ARG A 184 -2.99 -0.75 -9.70
C ARG A 184 -3.65 -0.49 -11.05
N CYS A 185 -3.79 -1.51 -11.89
CA CYS A 185 -4.51 -1.40 -13.16
C CYS A 185 -5.98 -1.06 -12.92
N TRP A 186 -6.65 -1.79 -12.02
CA TRP A 186 -8.01 -1.48 -11.59
C TRP A 186 -8.14 -0.04 -11.06
N ALA A 187 -7.16 0.41 -10.25
CA ALA A 187 -7.14 1.77 -9.71
C ALA A 187 -7.08 2.82 -10.83
N ASN A 188 -6.28 2.58 -11.88
CA ASN A 188 -6.15 3.48 -13.02
C ASN A 188 -7.42 3.52 -13.90
N CYS A 189 -8.27 2.48 -13.85
CA CYS A 189 -9.55 2.48 -14.55
C CYS A 189 -10.65 3.25 -13.81
N GLN A 190 -10.38 3.80 -12.62
CA GLN A 190 -11.39 4.57 -11.87
C GLN A 190 -11.56 5.97 -12.45
N ALA A 191 -12.82 6.41 -12.57
CA ALA A 191 -13.15 7.74 -13.10
C ALA A 191 -12.73 8.89 -12.15
N SER A 192 -12.68 8.61 -10.84
CA SER A 192 -12.41 9.61 -9.81
C SER A 192 -10.92 9.55 -9.39
N PRO A 193 -10.18 10.67 -9.43
CA PRO A 193 -8.78 10.73 -9.00
C PRO A 193 -8.57 10.27 -7.54
N PHE A 194 -9.59 10.43 -6.71
CA PHE A 194 -9.58 9.95 -5.33
C PHE A 194 -9.57 8.42 -5.25
N ASP A 195 -10.39 7.76 -6.06
CA ASP A 195 -10.50 6.30 -6.09
C ASP A 195 -9.25 5.68 -6.71
N VAL A 196 -8.67 6.33 -7.73
CA VAL A 196 -7.32 6.02 -8.23
C VAL A 196 -6.31 6.06 -7.07
N ALA A 197 -6.29 7.16 -6.29
CA ALA A 197 -5.35 7.31 -5.18
C ALA A 197 -5.56 6.26 -4.07
N ILE A 198 -6.80 5.89 -3.75
CA ILE A 198 -7.13 4.82 -2.81
C ILE A 198 -6.65 3.47 -3.33
N GLY A 199 -6.90 3.14 -4.60
CA GLY A 199 -6.51 1.88 -5.20
C GLY A 199 -4.98 1.69 -5.22
N HIS A 200 -4.23 2.72 -5.59
CA HIS A 200 -2.76 2.72 -5.50
C HIS A 200 -2.28 2.58 -4.05
N ALA A 201 -2.90 3.31 -3.12
CA ALA A 201 -2.58 3.20 -1.71
C ALA A 201 -2.82 1.79 -1.16
N ALA A 202 -3.92 1.14 -1.54
CA ALA A 202 -4.22 -0.23 -1.16
C ALA A 202 -3.16 -1.19 -1.71
N ALA A 203 -2.82 -1.11 -3.00
CA ALA A 203 -1.80 -1.94 -3.63
C ALA A 203 -0.44 -1.81 -2.93
N ASP A 204 0.00 -0.57 -2.66
CA ASP A 204 1.27 -0.32 -1.97
C ASP A 204 1.29 -0.88 -0.54
N LEU A 205 0.17 -0.78 0.18
CA LEU A 205 0.04 -1.34 1.53
C LEU A 205 0.07 -2.88 1.49
N PHE A 206 -0.56 -3.48 0.50
CA PHE A 206 -0.54 -4.94 0.33
C PHE A 206 0.85 -5.46 -0.01
N ASP A 207 1.61 -4.80 -0.89
CA ASP A 207 3.02 -5.13 -1.16
C ASP A 207 3.86 -5.10 0.13
N LEU A 208 3.75 -4.02 0.90
CA LEU A 208 4.47 -3.89 2.16
C LEU A 208 4.06 -4.98 3.16
N SER A 209 2.78 -5.33 3.18
CA SER A 209 2.22 -6.38 4.03
C SER A 209 2.78 -7.76 3.64
N ALA A 210 2.93 -8.03 2.35
CA ALA A 210 3.50 -9.27 1.83
C ALA A 210 4.99 -9.37 2.15
N GLU A 211 5.76 -8.28 2.01
CA GLU A 211 7.17 -8.24 2.41
C GLU A 211 7.36 -8.50 3.91
N LEU A 212 6.48 -7.93 4.75
CA LEU A 212 6.54 -8.17 6.20
C LEU A 212 6.18 -9.62 6.53
N ALA A 213 5.19 -10.19 5.85
CA ALA A 213 4.83 -11.59 6.02
C ALA A 213 5.96 -12.53 5.62
N ASP A 214 6.65 -12.27 4.50
CA ASP A 214 7.77 -13.09 4.04
C ASP A 214 8.96 -12.99 5.01
N LEU A 215 9.21 -11.80 5.56
CA LEU A 215 10.18 -11.57 6.63
C LEU A 215 9.80 -12.39 7.89
N LEU A 216 8.58 -12.26 8.41
CA LEU A 216 8.09 -13.04 9.55
C LEU A 216 8.16 -14.56 9.32
N LYS A 217 7.82 -15.05 8.12
CA LYS A 217 7.93 -16.47 7.77
C LYS A 217 9.38 -16.95 7.79
N ALA A 218 10.33 -16.15 7.30
CA ALA A 218 11.74 -16.49 7.34
C ALA A 218 12.23 -16.62 8.79
N GLU A 219 11.88 -15.66 9.64
CA GLU A 219 12.24 -15.69 11.07
C GLU A 219 11.64 -16.89 11.80
N LEU A 220 10.36 -17.19 11.58
CA LEU A 220 9.71 -18.34 12.21
C LEU A 220 10.31 -19.68 11.77
N ARG A 221 10.83 -19.74 10.53
CA ARG A 221 11.55 -20.93 10.03
C ARG A 221 12.93 -21.06 10.66
N GLU A 222 13.67 -19.96 10.77
CA GLU A 222 15.03 -19.94 11.32
C GLU A 222 15.05 -20.09 12.85
N ASN A 223 14.09 -19.46 13.55
CA ASN A 223 14.05 -19.36 15.01
C ASN A 223 12.95 -20.21 15.66
N ARG A 224 12.59 -21.35 15.05
CA ARG A 224 11.55 -22.26 15.56
C ARG A 224 11.74 -22.64 17.05
N ASN A 225 12.98 -22.58 17.55
CA ASN A 225 13.35 -22.92 18.93
C ASN A 225 13.65 -21.70 19.83
N VAL A 226 13.65 -20.46 19.32
CA VAL A 226 14.11 -19.24 20.02
C VAL A 226 12.96 -18.22 20.21
N LEU A 227 11.71 -18.67 20.17
CA LEU A 227 10.53 -17.80 20.37
C LEU A 227 10.45 -17.15 21.76
N LYS A 228 11.34 -17.50 22.70
CA LYS A 228 11.39 -16.92 24.05
C LYS A 228 11.92 -15.47 24.07
N GLU A 229 12.57 -14.99 23.02
CA GLU A 229 13.06 -13.59 22.89
C GLU A 229 12.23 -12.76 21.87
N SER A 230 10.95 -13.09 21.71
CA SER A 230 10.10 -12.65 20.59
C SER A 230 9.47 -11.25 20.72
N ASP A 231 9.95 -10.39 21.61
CA ASP A 231 9.44 -9.00 21.75
C ASP A 231 9.41 -8.26 20.40
N GLY A 232 10.40 -8.50 19.53
CA GLY A 232 10.42 -7.93 18.19
C GLY A 232 9.35 -8.47 17.24
N VAL A 233 8.90 -9.72 17.40
CA VAL A 233 7.82 -10.32 16.59
C VAL A 233 6.49 -9.70 16.97
N ALA A 234 6.22 -9.55 18.27
CA ALA A 234 5.00 -8.92 18.77
C ALA A 234 4.88 -7.45 18.30
N GLU A 235 5.98 -6.68 18.37
CA GLU A 235 6.00 -5.30 17.87
C GLU A 235 5.73 -5.23 16.35
N ASN A 236 6.36 -6.11 15.57
CA ASN A 236 6.15 -6.21 14.12
C ASN A 236 4.69 -6.61 13.78
N MET A 237 4.10 -7.56 14.50
CA MET A 237 2.72 -7.99 14.30
C MET A 237 1.72 -6.89 14.67
N SER A 238 1.95 -6.17 15.77
CA SER A 238 1.15 -5.01 16.14
C SER A 238 1.19 -3.93 15.05
N TYR A 239 2.39 -3.66 14.53
CA TYR A 239 2.57 -2.74 13.40
C TYR A 239 1.84 -3.23 12.13
N TYR A 240 1.91 -4.51 11.81
CA TYR A 240 1.19 -5.13 10.69
C TYR A 240 -0.33 -4.97 10.81
N LEU A 241 -0.90 -5.33 11.96
CA LEU A 241 -2.33 -5.19 12.23
C LEU A 241 -2.77 -3.73 12.14
N GLN A 242 -1.93 -2.80 12.59
CA GLN A 242 -2.20 -1.37 12.44
C GLN A 242 -2.21 -0.96 10.96
N LEU A 243 -1.27 -1.46 10.15
CA LEU A 243 -1.22 -1.20 8.71
C LEU A 243 -2.47 -1.74 7.99
N GLN A 244 -2.88 -2.97 8.30
CA GLN A 244 -4.11 -3.57 7.77
C GLN A 244 -5.35 -2.76 8.14
N ARG A 245 -5.51 -2.38 9.41
CA ARG A 245 -6.63 -1.52 9.85
C ARG A 245 -6.64 -0.18 9.12
N HIS A 246 -5.48 0.36 8.74
CA HIS A 246 -5.43 1.56 7.92
C HIS A 246 -5.89 1.28 6.49
N ALA A 247 -5.44 0.20 5.86
CA ALA A 247 -5.90 -0.21 4.54
C ALA A 247 -7.42 -0.42 4.49
N GLU A 248 -7.98 -1.17 5.45
CA GLU A 248 -9.42 -1.38 5.58
C GLU A 248 -10.21 -0.08 5.72
N ARG A 249 -9.70 0.87 6.50
CA ARG A 249 -10.33 2.20 6.63
C ARG A 249 -10.31 2.95 5.31
N PHE A 250 -9.24 2.87 4.53
CA PHE A 250 -9.19 3.51 3.21
C PHE A 250 -10.19 2.89 2.24
N ILE A 251 -10.27 1.56 2.18
CA ILE A 251 -11.24 0.84 1.33
C ILE A 251 -12.69 1.24 1.71
N LYS A 252 -12.99 1.33 3.01
CA LYS A 252 -14.31 1.75 3.49
C LYS A 252 -14.69 3.20 3.17
N LEU A 253 -13.74 4.04 2.75
CA LEU A 253 -14.04 5.42 2.34
C LEU A 253 -14.55 5.51 0.90
N ALA A 254 -14.23 4.55 0.03
CA ALA A 254 -14.62 4.59 -1.38
C ALA A 254 -16.16 4.62 -1.59
N PRO A 255 -16.96 3.74 -0.94
CA PRO A 255 -18.42 3.72 -1.15
C PRO A 255 -19.17 4.92 -0.54
N LEU A 256 -18.54 5.72 0.33
CA LEU A 256 -19.22 6.84 1.00
C LEU A 256 -19.47 8.04 0.08
N ARG A 257 -18.88 8.07 -1.13
CA ARG A 257 -19.16 9.09 -2.15
C ARG A 257 -20.28 8.69 -3.11
N GLU A 258 -20.36 7.41 -3.49
CA GLU A 258 -21.43 6.91 -4.37
C GLU A 258 -22.83 7.09 -3.76
N LEU A 259 -22.95 6.96 -2.43
CA LEU A 259 -24.19 7.22 -1.68
C LEU A 259 -24.55 8.71 -1.53
N ARG A 260 -23.69 9.64 -2.00
CA ARG A 260 -23.85 11.09 -1.78
C ARG A 260 -24.06 11.90 -3.05
N THR A 261 -23.74 11.38 -4.21
CA THR A 261 -24.44 11.81 -5.42
C THR A 261 -25.90 11.40 -5.18
N PRO A 262 -26.84 12.34 -4.89
CA PRO A 262 -28.24 11.97 -5.01
C PRO A 262 -28.37 11.36 -6.41
N PRO A 263 -29.11 10.24 -6.58
CA PRO A 263 -29.34 9.71 -7.92
C PRO A 263 -29.73 10.92 -8.74
N ALA A 264 -28.96 11.22 -9.78
CA ALA A 264 -29.26 12.33 -10.66
C ALA A 264 -30.75 12.16 -10.91
N LYS A 265 -31.56 13.11 -10.43
CA LYS A 265 -32.96 13.15 -10.77
C LYS A 265 -32.92 13.49 -12.25
N ASN A 266 -32.63 12.50 -13.07
CA ASN A 266 -33.15 12.33 -14.39
C ASN A 266 -34.65 12.18 -14.13
N ARG A 267 -35.28 13.29 -13.73
CA ARG A 267 -36.63 13.54 -14.17
C ARG A 267 -36.50 13.31 -15.66
N PRO A 268 -37.22 12.33 -16.25
CA PRO A 268 -37.38 12.37 -17.69
C PRO A 268 -37.73 13.81 -18.01
N VAL A 269 -36.90 14.46 -18.83
CA VAL A 269 -37.33 15.68 -19.48
C VAL A 269 -38.59 15.21 -20.18
N ASP A 270 -39.76 15.58 -19.65
CA ASP A 270 -41.03 15.47 -20.35
C ASP A 270 -40.82 16.33 -21.60
N THR A 271 -40.27 15.71 -22.63
CA THR A 271 -40.29 16.18 -23.99
C THR A 271 -41.77 16.29 -24.33
N TYR A 272 -42.29 17.50 -24.15
CA TYR A 272 -43.45 18.04 -24.82
C TYR A 272 -44.46 16.98 -25.26
N ALA A 273 -45.26 16.47 -24.30
CA ALA A 273 -46.54 15.92 -24.69
C ALA A 273 -47.33 17.05 -25.37
N PRO A 274 -47.74 16.93 -26.64
CA PRO A 274 -48.52 17.95 -27.30
C PRO A 274 -49.80 18.16 -26.50
N LYS A 275 -50.06 19.42 -26.15
CA LYS A 275 -51.27 19.85 -25.45
C LYS A 275 -52.49 19.34 -26.25
N PRO A 276 -53.40 18.52 -25.68
CA PRO A 276 -54.60 18.11 -26.40
C PRO A 276 -55.39 19.35 -26.78
N GLN A 277 -55.77 19.43 -28.05
CA GLN A 277 -56.63 20.49 -28.58
C GLN A 277 -57.96 20.43 -27.82
N ALA A 278 -58.41 21.59 -27.34
CA ALA A 278 -59.68 21.74 -26.66
C ALA A 278 -60.81 21.28 -27.58
N GLU A 279 -61.62 20.34 -27.10
CA GLU A 279 -62.85 19.93 -27.75
C GLU A 279 -63.85 21.10 -27.76
N PRO A 280 -64.67 21.24 -28.82
CA PRO A 280 -65.70 22.27 -28.92
C PRO A 280 -66.79 22.03 -27.87
N ASN A 281 -67.15 23.10 -27.13
CA ASN A 281 -68.29 23.11 -26.21
C ASN A 281 -69.58 22.87 -26.99
N ASP A 282 -70.26 21.76 -26.69
CA ASP A 282 -71.69 21.59 -27.01
C ASP A 282 -72.51 22.40 -26.00
N ASP A 283 -73.09 23.51 -26.46
CA ASP A 283 -74.04 24.30 -25.68
C ASP A 283 -75.34 23.48 -25.44
N PRO A 284 -75.85 23.44 -24.19
CA PRO A 284 -77.07 22.70 -23.90
C PRO A 284 -78.32 23.41 -24.46
N VAL A 285 -79.10 22.65 -25.21
CA VAL A 285 -80.43 23.01 -25.72
C VAL A 285 -81.38 23.30 -24.54
N PRO A 286 -82.06 24.47 -24.51
CA PRO A 286 -83.01 24.79 -23.45
C PRO A 286 -84.28 23.94 -23.56
N GLN A 287 -84.70 23.33 -22.45
CA GLN A 287 -85.97 22.62 -22.37
C GLN A 287 -87.15 23.60 -22.23
N PRO A 288 -88.29 23.36 -22.91
CA PRO A 288 -89.48 24.16 -22.74
C PRO A 288 -90.17 23.83 -21.41
N HIS A 289 -90.34 24.84 -20.56
CA HIS A 289 -91.24 24.79 -19.42
C HIS A 289 -92.69 24.83 -19.93
N SER A 290 -93.44 23.78 -19.63
CA SER A 290 -94.89 23.71 -19.77
C SER A 290 -95.55 24.50 -18.63
N ASP A 291 -96.13 25.65 -18.97
CA ASP A 291 -97.12 26.38 -18.16
C ASP A 291 -98.45 25.63 -18.17
N ILE A 292 -99.00 25.32 -16.99
CA ILE A 292 -100.42 24.98 -16.81
C ILE A 292 -100.91 25.51 -15.44
N ASP A 293 -102.03 26.24 -15.54
CA ASP A 293 -103.09 26.62 -14.59
C ASP A 293 -102.90 27.75 -13.56
N PHE A 294 -103.59 28.88 -13.81
CA PHE A 294 -104.95 29.13 -13.30
C PHE A 294 -105.81 29.96 -14.27
#